data_AF-A0A1I7FJS7-F1
#
_entry.id   AF-A0A1I7FJS7-F1
#
_cell.length_a   1.000
_cell.length_b   1.000
_cell.length_c   1.000
_cell.angle_alpha   90.00
_cell.angle_beta   90.00
_cell.angle_gamma   90.00
#
_symmetry.space_group_name_H-M   'P 1'
#
loop_
_entity.id
_entity.type
_entity.pdbx_description
1 polymer ?
#
loop_
_entity_poly.entity_id
_entity_poly.type
_entity_poly.pdbx_seq_one_letter_code
_entity_poly.pdbx_strand_id
1 'polypeptide(L)'
;MSAAAQPVIASDQGQHDFDFLHGHWQVHNRRLRQRLLGSTDWESFDATQYCQPLLGGLGNTDELRHGAGPVGMSLRFFDLQARQWQIYWVDPRDGLLQPPVRGTFADGTGVFEGVDTHEGQPVRVRFTWSGTRSGTPQWEQAFSADEGKSWETNWVMSFTRLDAPPPAYEPLPSADHGFDFFFGRWKVRNRRLLTSPLNGNDWEVFEGRQTCEPLLGGLANYDELHDAQGVPLGLSIHLFDLAAGRWIARWVSARDGLLQPPVTGGFDKAGGVFEGTDAVNGQSVRLRYIWSCLDTPEPRWEQAHSADAGQTWTTNWVMDYSRAG
;
A
#
# COMPACT_ATOMS: atom_id res chain seq x y z
N MET A 1 47.03 20.60 -17.90
CA MET A 1 46.60 19.66 -16.84
C MET A 1 45.15 19.99 -16.54
N SER A 2 44.22 19.25 -17.13
CA SER A 2 42.78 19.43 -16.91
C SER A 2 42.31 18.24 -16.10
N ALA A 3 41.80 18.50 -14.90
CA ALA A 3 41.22 17.49 -14.04
C ALA A 3 39.96 16.94 -14.70
N ALA A 4 39.93 15.62 -14.90
CA ALA A 4 38.73 14.92 -15.32
C ALA A 4 37.67 15.09 -14.22
N ALA A 5 36.53 15.68 -14.58
CA ALA A 5 35.35 15.68 -13.74
C ALA A 5 34.93 14.22 -13.51
N GLN A 6 34.82 13.84 -12.24
CA GLN A 6 34.21 12.57 -11.83
C GLN A 6 32.74 12.55 -12.26
N PRO A 7 32.18 11.38 -12.62
CA PRO A 7 30.76 11.29 -12.95
C PRO A 7 29.93 11.63 -11.71
N VAL A 8 29.03 12.60 -11.86
CA VAL A 8 27.96 12.85 -10.91
C VAL A 8 27.12 11.58 -10.86
N ILE A 9 27.14 10.87 -9.72
CA ILE A 9 26.17 9.81 -9.42
C ILE A 9 24.80 10.44 -9.62
N ALA A 10 23.98 9.84 -10.50
CA ALA A 10 22.62 10.32 -10.76
C ALA A 10 21.92 10.57 -9.42
N SER A 11 21.58 11.84 -9.17
CA SER A 11 20.87 12.26 -7.96
C SER A 11 19.56 11.47 -7.87
N ASP A 12 19.36 10.85 -6.72
CA ASP A 12 18.12 10.24 -6.25
C ASP A 12 16.89 11.02 -6.73
N GLN A 13 15.97 10.36 -7.46
CA GLN A 13 14.84 11.01 -8.13
C GLN A 13 13.64 11.26 -7.20
N GLY A 14 13.84 11.26 -5.88
CA GLY A 14 12.80 11.47 -4.86
C GLY A 14 12.20 10.18 -4.28
N GLN A 15 12.69 9.01 -4.72
CA GLN A 15 12.20 7.69 -4.27
C GLN A 15 12.53 7.41 -2.80
N HIS A 16 13.51 8.11 -2.23
CA HIS A 16 13.90 7.98 -0.83
C HIS A 16 13.43 9.16 0.04
N ASP A 17 12.55 10.02 -0.48
CA ASP A 17 12.12 11.23 0.24
C ASP A 17 11.40 10.92 1.57
N PHE A 18 10.82 9.72 1.72
CA PHE A 18 10.17 9.27 2.95
C PHE A 18 11.06 8.45 3.89
N ASP A 19 12.33 8.21 3.54
CA ASP A 19 13.23 7.37 4.34
C ASP A 19 13.40 7.86 5.78
N PHE A 20 13.24 9.18 6.00
CA PHE A 20 13.27 9.79 7.33
C PHE A 20 12.18 9.23 8.26
N LEU A 21 11.09 8.68 7.73
CA LEU A 21 9.95 8.18 8.50
C LEU A 21 10.12 6.72 8.91
N HIS A 22 11.05 5.96 8.32
CA HIS A 22 11.23 4.54 8.64
C HIS A 22 11.56 4.32 10.13
N GLY A 23 10.94 3.29 10.72
CA GLY A 23 11.12 2.90 12.11
C GLY A 23 9.93 3.25 13.01
N HIS A 24 10.18 3.25 14.32
CA HIS A 24 9.17 3.41 15.35
C HIS A 24 9.20 4.81 15.97
N TRP A 25 8.02 5.37 16.21
CA TRP A 25 7.82 6.76 16.63
C TRP A 25 6.77 6.87 17.73
N GLN A 26 7.05 7.73 18.69
CA GLN A 26 6.03 8.37 19.52
C GLN A 26 5.46 9.55 18.74
N VAL A 27 4.13 9.66 18.71
CA VAL A 27 3.41 10.69 17.97
C VAL A 27 2.48 11.44 18.92
N HIS A 28 2.70 12.74 19.06
CA HIS A 28 1.74 13.62 19.73
C HIS A 28 0.79 14.22 18.71
N ASN A 29 -0.51 13.96 18.87
CA ASN A 29 -1.54 14.39 17.96
C ASN A 29 -2.33 15.56 18.54
N ARG A 30 -2.66 16.52 17.68
CA ARG A 30 -3.71 17.53 17.92
C ARG A 30 -4.67 17.50 16.74
N ARG A 31 -5.96 17.29 16.99
CA ARG A 31 -6.97 17.19 15.93
C ARG A 31 -8.19 18.07 16.27
N LEU A 32 -8.76 18.74 15.28
CA LEU A 32 -10.02 19.46 15.47
C LEU A 32 -11.16 18.46 15.68
N ARG A 33 -12.03 18.73 16.66
CA ARG A 33 -13.24 17.93 16.89
C ARG A 33 -14.26 18.08 15.77
N GLN A 34 -14.32 19.26 15.16
CA GLN A 34 -15.23 19.62 14.08
C GLN A 34 -14.43 20.38 13.02
N ARG A 35 -14.63 20.06 11.75
CA ARG A 35 -13.88 20.64 10.62
C ARG A 35 -14.79 21.50 9.77
N LEU A 36 -14.25 22.54 9.15
CA LEU A 36 -14.94 23.44 8.23
C LEU A 36 -16.16 24.16 8.84
N LEU A 37 -16.16 24.29 10.17
CA LEU A 37 -17.18 24.99 10.95
C LEU A 37 -16.59 26.18 11.72
N GLY A 38 -15.36 26.59 11.42
CA GLY A 38 -14.65 27.64 12.16
C GLY A 38 -14.30 27.22 13.59
N SER A 39 -14.16 25.91 13.83
CA SER A 39 -13.88 25.36 15.14
C SER A 39 -12.45 25.70 15.59
N THR A 40 -12.31 25.96 16.89
CA THR A 40 -11.00 26.09 17.56
C THR A 40 -10.84 25.07 18.69
N ASP A 41 -11.75 24.10 18.77
CA ASP A 41 -11.73 23.03 19.77
C ASP A 41 -10.86 21.86 19.29
N TRP A 42 -9.67 21.77 19.88
CA TRP A 42 -8.67 20.75 19.59
C TRP A 42 -8.67 19.67 20.66
N GLU A 43 -8.78 18.41 20.23
CA GLU A 43 -8.42 17.27 21.07
C GLU A 43 -6.95 16.92 20.91
N SER A 44 -6.32 16.43 21.98
CA SER A 44 -4.94 15.95 21.97
C SER A 44 -4.87 14.52 22.47
N PHE A 45 -4.03 13.71 21.84
CA PHE A 45 -3.79 12.33 22.24
C PHE A 45 -2.42 11.85 21.81
N ASP A 46 -1.85 10.92 22.56
CA ASP A 46 -0.57 10.29 22.25
C ASP A 46 -0.80 8.96 21.54
N ALA A 47 0.02 8.68 20.54
CA ALA A 47 -0.03 7.47 19.73
C ALA A 47 1.39 6.98 19.43
N THR A 48 1.50 5.76 18.92
CA THR A 48 2.73 5.24 18.32
C THR A 48 2.54 5.03 16.84
N GLN A 49 3.59 5.23 16.04
CA GLN A 49 3.59 4.92 14.63
C GLN A 49 4.80 4.05 14.29
N TYR A 50 4.57 2.99 13.52
CA TYR A 50 5.64 2.19 12.93
C TYR A 50 5.55 2.27 11.41
N CYS A 51 6.63 2.72 10.78
CA CYS A 51 6.73 2.84 9.33
C CYS A 51 7.80 1.89 8.80
N GLN A 52 7.47 1.14 7.76
CA GLN A 52 8.37 0.19 7.12
C GLN A 52 8.43 0.39 5.60
N PRO A 53 9.62 0.26 4.99
CA PRO A 53 9.77 0.33 3.54
C PRO A 53 9.11 -0.87 2.87
N LEU A 54 8.66 -0.66 1.64
CA LEU A 54 8.11 -1.65 0.72
C LEU A 54 8.78 -1.47 -0.64
N LEU A 55 8.78 -2.53 -1.47
CA LEU A 55 9.25 -2.50 -2.86
C LEU A 55 10.67 -1.94 -3.02
N GLY A 56 11.58 -2.35 -2.13
CA GLY A 56 12.96 -1.86 -2.15
C GLY A 56 13.11 -0.33 -2.06
N GLY A 57 12.13 0.36 -1.44
CA GLY A 57 12.12 1.81 -1.26
C GLY A 57 11.12 2.56 -2.15
N LEU A 58 10.52 1.91 -3.17
CA LEU A 58 9.48 2.53 -4.00
C LEU A 58 8.14 2.71 -3.28
N GLY A 59 7.99 2.15 -2.08
CA GLY A 59 6.85 2.38 -1.22
C GLY A 59 7.19 2.30 0.26
N ASN A 60 6.21 2.63 1.09
CA ASN A 60 6.22 2.36 2.52
C ASN A 60 4.78 2.25 3.05
N THR A 61 4.65 1.64 4.21
CA THR A 61 3.41 1.61 4.98
C THR A 61 3.68 2.02 6.42
N ASP A 62 2.73 2.72 7.03
CA ASP A 62 2.76 2.96 8.48
C ASP A 62 1.40 2.81 9.13
N GLU A 63 1.40 2.43 10.40
CA GLU A 63 0.20 2.30 11.22
C GLU A 63 0.27 3.24 12.42
N LEU A 64 -0.73 4.12 12.55
CA LEU A 64 -0.91 4.96 13.72
C LEU A 64 -1.78 4.23 14.75
N ARG A 65 -1.30 4.10 15.98
CA ARG A 65 -1.98 3.34 17.06
C ARG A 65 -2.18 4.19 18.30
N HIS A 66 -3.39 4.17 18.84
CA HIS A 66 -3.73 4.83 20.11
C HIS A 66 -4.27 3.80 21.09
N GLY A 67 -3.57 3.62 22.22
CA GLY A 67 -3.85 2.50 23.13
C GLY A 67 -3.62 1.15 22.44
N ALA A 68 -4.59 0.23 22.53
CA ALA A 68 -4.48 -1.10 21.95
C ALA A 68 -4.84 -1.18 20.45
N GLY A 69 -5.56 -0.18 19.91
CA GLY A 69 -6.16 -0.25 18.57
C GLY A 69 -5.51 0.68 17.54
N PRO A 70 -5.69 0.38 16.24
CA PRO A 70 -5.28 1.28 15.17
C PRO A 70 -6.21 2.50 15.09
N VAL A 71 -5.61 3.65 14.82
CA VAL A 71 -6.31 4.86 14.34
C VAL A 71 -6.44 4.81 12.82
N GLY A 72 -5.44 4.24 12.14
CA GLY A 72 -5.46 3.92 10.72
C GLY A 72 -4.07 3.69 10.17
N MET A 73 -4.00 3.51 8.86
CA MET A 73 -2.78 3.14 8.15
C MET A 73 -2.59 4.00 6.91
N SER A 74 -1.34 4.36 6.61
CA SER A 74 -0.97 5.00 5.37
C SER A 74 -0.25 4.01 4.44
N LEU A 75 -0.56 4.06 3.15
CA LEU A 75 0.21 3.41 2.09
C LEU A 75 0.78 4.48 1.16
N ARG A 76 2.08 4.40 0.88
CA ARG A 76 2.76 5.35 0.00
C ARG A 76 3.49 4.63 -1.09
N PHE A 77 3.33 5.10 -2.33
CA PHE A 77 4.06 4.59 -3.49
C PHE A 77 4.56 5.75 -4.35
N PHE A 78 5.78 5.63 -4.85
CA PHE A 78 6.37 6.62 -5.74
C PHE A 78 6.05 6.28 -7.20
N ASP A 79 5.28 7.15 -7.85
CA ASP A 79 5.02 7.07 -9.29
C ASP A 79 6.30 7.49 -10.04
N LEU A 80 6.96 6.51 -10.66
CA LEU A 80 8.22 6.72 -11.37
C LEU A 80 8.08 7.62 -12.60
N GLN A 81 6.91 7.62 -13.24
CA GLN A 81 6.66 8.41 -14.44
C GLN A 81 6.34 9.87 -14.08
N ALA A 82 5.42 10.07 -13.13
CA ALA A 82 5.04 11.40 -12.67
C ALA A 82 6.12 12.03 -11.77
N ARG A 83 6.99 11.21 -11.18
CA ARG A 83 7.97 11.57 -10.15
C ARG A 83 7.30 12.20 -8.93
N GLN A 84 6.22 11.58 -8.48
CA GLN A 84 5.42 12.04 -7.34
C GLN A 84 5.08 10.88 -6.43
N TRP A 85 4.99 11.15 -5.14
CA TRP A 85 4.40 10.19 -4.22
C TRP A 85 2.89 10.27 -4.26
N GLN A 86 2.25 9.11 -4.14
CA GLN A 86 0.84 8.95 -3.86
C GLN A 86 0.70 8.43 -2.44
N ILE A 87 -0.12 9.10 -1.62
CA ILE A 87 -0.37 8.71 -0.23
C ILE A 87 -1.84 8.36 -0.11
N TYR A 88 -2.12 7.15 0.32
CA TYR A 88 -3.45 6.63 0.58
C TYR A 88 -3.62 6.41 2.08
N TRP A 89 -4.83 6.68 2.58
CA TRP A 89 -5.21 6.37 3.95
C TRP A 89 -6.18 5.19 3.96
N VAL A 90 -6.08 4.32 4.97
CA VAL A 90 -7.04 3.26 5.26
C VAL A 90 -7.62 3.49 6.65
N ASP A 91 -8.95 3.55 6.70
CA ASP A 91 -9.67 3.69 7.95
C ASP A 91 -10.07 2.32 8.51
N PRO A 92 -9.72 1.98 9.76
CA PRO A 92 -10.07 0.67 10.33
C PRO A 92 -11.58 0.51 10.56
N ARG A 93 -12.39 1.57 10.42
CA ARG A 93 -13.85 1.51 10.54
C ARG A 93 -14.54 0.91 9.32
N ASP A 94 -13.92 0.99 8.14
CA ASP A 94 -14.46 0.41 6.90
C ASP A 94 -13.50 -0.56 6.21
N GLY A 95 -12.18 -0.44 6.47
CA GLY A 95 -11.14 -1.23 5.84
C GLY A 95 -10.86 -0.81 4.40
N LEU A 96 -11.26 0.39 3.98
CA LEU A 96 -11.18 0.84 2.60
C LEU A 96 -10.07 1.86 2.37
N LEU A 97 -9.49 1.78 1.18
CA LEU A 97 -8.50 2.74 0.70
C LEU A 97 -9.18 4.03 0.26
N GLN A 98 -8.83 5.15 0.88
CA GLN A 98 -9.32 6.47 0.52
C GLN A 98 -8.66 7.02 -0.75
N PRO A 99 -9.27 8.02 -1.43
CA PRO A 99 -8.62 8.72 -2.53
C PRO A 99 -7.24 9.25 -2.13
N PRO A 100 -6.22 9.14 -3.00
CA PRO A 100 -4.88 9.56 -2.63
C PRO A 100 -4.70 11.07 -2.71
N VAL A 101 -3.82 11.58 -1.86
CA VAL A 101 -3.14 12.85 -2.11
C VAL A 101 -1.83 12.60 -2.87
N ARG A 102 -1.40 13.56 -3.69
CA ARG A 102 -0.19 13.45 -4.54
C ARG A 102 0.71 14.66 -4.42
N GLY A 103 2.02 14.46 -4.52
CA GLY A 103 2.97 15.55 -4.33
C GLY A 103 4.43 15.12 -4.30
N THR A 104 5.29 16.07 -3.96
CA THR A 104 6.75 15.91 -3.91
C THR A 104 7.32 16.65 -2.71
N PHE A 105 8.59 16.38 -2.40
CA PHE A 105 9.36 17.19 -1.48
C PHE A 105 10.12 18.30 -2.21
N ALA A 106 10.28 19.44 -1.54
CA ALA A 106 11.19 20.52 -1.89
C ALA A 106 11.83 21.05 -0.60
N ASP A 107 13.16 21.10 -0.56
CA ASP A 107 13.93 21.64 0.58
C ASP A 107 13.54 21.07 1.96
N GLY A 108 13.19 19.78 2.02
CA GLY A 108 12.79 19.10 3.26
C GLY A 108 11.35 19.36 3.70
N THR A 109 10.53 20.02 2.86
CA THR A 109 9.09 20.16 3.04
C THR A 109 8.36 19.36 1.96
N GLY A 110 7.44 18.49 2.35
CA GLY A 110 6.59 17.74 1.42
C GLY A 110 5.19 18.31 1.41
N VAL A 111 4.60 18.56 0.24
CA VAL A 111 3.21 19.02 0.10
C VAL A 111 2.49 18.09 -0.84
N PHE A 112 1.40 17.49 -0.36
CA PHE A 112 0.61 16.50 -1.10
C PHE A 112 -0.84 16.92 -1.10
N GLU A 113 -1.48 16.95 -2.27
CA GLU A 113 -2.88 17.37 -2.40
C GLU A 113 -3.74 16.36 -3.14
N GLY A 114 -5.02 16.33 -2.78
CA GLY A 114 -6.01 15.47 -3.37
C GLY A 114 -7.42 16.03 -3.21
N VAL A 115 -8.39 15.24 -3.65
CA VAL A 115 -9.82 15.49 -3.44
C VAL A 115 -10.36 14.38 -2.56
N ASP A 116 -11.27 14.73 -1.67
CA ASP A 116 -11.96 13.79 -0.79
C ASP A 116 -13.38 14.32 -0.49
N THR A 117 -14.08 13.66 0.42
CA THR A 117 -15.37 14.10 0.94
C THR A 117 -15.33 14.28 2.45
N HIS A 118 -15.94 15.34 2.95
CA HIS A 118 -16.20 15.55 4.36
C HIS A 118 -17.71 15.72 4.56
N GLU A 119 -18.33 14.84 5.36
CA GLU A 119 -19.79 14.83 5.57
C GLU A 119 -20.59 14.81 4.25
N GLY A 120 -20.09 14.08 3.26
CA GLY A 120 -20.68 13.96 1.92
C GLY A 120 -20.45 15.14 0.99
N GLN A 121 -19.74 16.20 1.44
CA GLN A 121 -19.37 17.34 0.61
C GLN A 121 -17.96 17.20 0.06
N PRO A 122 -17.72 17.50 -1.23
CA PRO A 122 -16.37 17.50 -1.79
C PRO A 122 -15.47 18.52 -1.08
N VAL A 123 -14.24 18.11 -0.76
CA VAL A 123 -13.20 18.96 -0.18
C VAL A 123 -11.86 18.72 -0.89
N ARG A 124 -11.01 19.74 -0.89
CA ARG A 124 -9.58 19.58 -1.18
C ARG A 124 -8.88 19.19 0.13
N VAL A 125 -7.97 18.24 0.05
CA VAL A 125 -7.15 17.79 1.18
C VAL A 125 -5.69 18.10 0.87
N ARG A 126 -4.96 18.61 1.87
CA ARG A 126 -3.52 18.82 1.80
C ARG A 126 -2.84 18.17 2.99
N PHE A 127 -1.81 17.37 2.72
CA PHE A 127 -0.84 16.94 3.72
C PHE A 127 0.44 17.75 3.57
N THR A 128 0.97 18.25 4.68
CA THR A 128 2.25 18.95 4.73
C THR A 128 3.18 18.19 5.67
N TRP A 129 4.35 17.81 5.18
CA TRP A 129 5.45 17.30 5.99
C TRP A 129 6.51 18.38 6.13
N SER A 130 7.02 18.62 7.34
CA SER A 130 8.11 19.56 7.61
C SER A 130 9.07 18.99 8.65
N GLY A 131 10.24 19.63 8.80
CA GLY A 131 11.25 19.16 9.77
C GLY A 131 11.83 17.78 9.46
N THR A 132 11.70 17.30 8.21
CA THR A 132 12.07 15.91 7.85
C THR A 132 13.57 15.63 7.94
N ARG A 133 14.39 16.67 8.05
CA ARG A 133 15.85 16.60 8.23
C ARG A 133 16.32 16.82 9.68
N SER A 134 15.43 17.16 10.60
CA SER A 134 15.82 17.50 12.00
C SER A 134 15.73 16.34 12.97
N GLY A 135 15.24 15.17 12.55
CA GLY A 135 14.92 14.03 13.43
C GLY A 135 13.63 14.20 14.24
N THR A 136 12.93 15.32 14.05
CA THR A 136 11.64 15.65 14.70
C THR A 136 10.64 16.11 13.64
N PRO A 137 10.26 15.25 12.69
CA PRO A 137 9.36 15.64 11.62
C PRO A 137 7.99 16.04 12.20
N GLN A 138 7.28 16.87 11.45
CA GLN A 138 5.88 17.18 11.70
C GLN A 138 5.06 16.90 10.46
N TRP A 139 3.82 16.45 10.69
CA TRP A 139 2.82 16.27 9.66
C TRP A 139 1.58 17.08 9.99
N GLU A 140 0.98 17.68 8.97
CA GLU A 140 -0.27 18.44 9.08
C GLU A 140 -1.25 18.01 8.00
N GLN A 141 -2.54 17.96 8.36
CA GLN A 141 -3.64 17.88 7.42
C GLN A 141 -4.45 19.17 7.43
N ALA A 142 -4.75 19.68 6.24
CA ALA A 142 -5.67 20.78 6.04
C ALA A 142 -6.75 20.45 5.02
N PHE A 143 -7.96 20.97 5.25
CA PHE A 143 -9.09 20.87 4.33
C PHE A 143 -9.41 22.24 3.74
N SER A 144 -9.93 22.24 2.52
CA SER A 144 -10.46 23.41 1.85
C SER A 144 -11.81 23.10 1.21
N ALA A 145 -12.79 23.95 1.49
CA ALA A 145 -14.15 23.89 0.93
C ALA A 145 -14.34 24.84 -0.26
N ASP A 146 -13.32 25.61 -0.63
CA ASP A 146 -13.38 26.68 -1.64
C ASP A 146 -12.34 26.50 -2.76
N GLU A 147 -12.07 25.24 -3.10
CA GLU A 147 -11.13 24.83 -4.16
C GLU A 147 -9.68 25.29 -3.92
N GLY A 148 -9.28 25.37 -2.65
CA GLY A 148 -7.90 25.67 -2.24
C GLY A 148 -7.61 27.16 -2.05
N LYS A 149 -8.62 28.04 -2.06
CA LYS A 149 -8.44 29.48 -1.81
C LYS A 149 -8.14 29.76 -0.33
N SER A 150 -8.75 29.00 0.57
CA SER A 150 -8.46 29.00 2.01
C SER A 150 -8.32 27.58 2.53
N TRP A 151 -7.55 27.40 3.62
CA TRP A 151 -7.22 26.10 4.19
C TRP A 151 -7.40 26.12 5.70
N GLU A 152 -8.13 25.14 6.24
CA GLU A 152 -8.28 24.89 7.67
C GLU A 152 -7.41 23.69 8.07
N THR A 153 -6.30 23.96 8.76
CA THR A 153 -5.49 22.92 9.38
C THR A 153 -6.30 22.27 10.50
N ASN A 154 -6.53 20.97 10.40
CA ASN A 154 -7.44 20.24 11.26
C ASN A 154 -6.81 19.01 11.93
N TRP A 155 -5.56 18.68 11.61
CA TRP A 155 -4.78 17.68 12.32
C TRP A 155 -3.30 18.01 12.23
N VAL A 156 -2.60 17.95 13.36
CA VAL A 156 -1.14 18.10 13.46
C VAL A 156 -0.58 16.91 14.23
N MET A 157 0.53 16.37 13.74
CA MET A 157 1.31 15.30 14.37
C MET A 157 2.75 15.76 14.57
N SER A 158 3.30 15.53 15.76
CA SER A 158 4.72 15.72 16.07
C SER A 158 5.36 14.41 16.45
N PHE A 159 6.50 14.10 15.84
CA PHE A 159 7.14 12.79 15.92
C PHE A 159 8.42 12.84 16.76
N THR A 160 8.59 11.84 17.62
CA THR A 160 9.84 11.58 18.36
C THR A 160 10.21 10.12 18.21
N ARG A 161 11.47 9.84 17.87
CA ARG A 161 11.91 8.47 17.57
C ARG A 161 11.92 7.60 18.81
N LEU A 162 11.55 6.33 18.64
CA LEU A 162 11.63 5.29 19.67
C LEU A 162 12.65 4.24 19.25
N ASP A 163 13.51 3.83 20.18
CA ASP A 163 14.50 2.75 19.96
C ASP A 163 13.90 1.36 20.14
N ALA A 164 12.83 1.25 20.94
CA ALA A 164 12.14 -0.02 21.14
C ALA A 164 11.36 -0.42 19.87
N PRO A 165 11.27 -1.71 19.54
CA PRO A 165 10.38 -2.17 18.48
C PRO A 165 8.91 -1.90 18.83
N PRO A 166 8.00 -1.82 17.84
CA PRO A 166 6.58 -1.72 18.11
C PRO A 166 6.10 -2.96 18.90
N PRO A 167 5.16 -2.80 19.84
CA PRO A 167 4.58 -3.94 20.54
C PRO A 167 3.82 -4.85 19.57
N ALA A 168 3.80 -6.15 19.89
CA ALA A 168 3.09 -7.15 19.10
C ALA A 168 1.63 -6.77 18.86
N TYR A 169 1.12 -7.23 17.71
CA TYR A 169 -0.21 -6.93 17.24
C TYR A 169 -1.23 -7.90 17.85
N GLU A 170 -2.28 -7.40 18.49
CA GLU A 170 -3.48 -8.21 18.78
C GLU A 170 -4.49 -8.00 17.65
N PRO A 171 -4.91 -9.06 16.93
CA PRO A 171 -5.89 -8.93 15.87
C PRO A 171 -7.16 -8.24 16.35
N LEU A 172 -7.75 -7.41 15.50
CA LEU A 172 -9.05 -6.81 15.79
C LEU A 172 -10.12 -7.90 15.83
N PRO A 173 -11.14 -7.81 16.71
CA PRO A 173 -12.26 -8.76 16.70
C PRO A 173 -13.01 -8.82 15.37
N SER A 174 -12.92 -7.77 14.56
CA SER A 174 -13.51 -7.66 13.22
C SER A 174 -12.61 -8.14 12.09
N ALA A 175 -11.41 -8.64 12.40
CA ALA A 175 -10.48 -9.14 11.39
C ALA A 175 -11.03 -10.38 10.69
N ASP A 176 -10.81 -10.45 9.38
CA ASP A 176 -11.03 -11.68 8.63
C ASP A 176 -9.72 -12.48 8.56
N HIS A 177 -9.83 -13.80 8.58
CA HIS A 177 -8.70 -14.73 8.68
C HIS A 177 -8.37 -15.42 7.35
N GLY A 178 -8.95 -14.96 6.24
CA GLY A 178 -8.82 -15.59 4.93
C GLY A 178 -7.38 -15.73 4.44
N PHE A 179 -6.46 -14.86 4.87
CA PHE A 179 -5.04 -14.89 4.50
C PHE A 179 -4.10 -15.47 5.57
N ASP A 180 -4.62 -15.98 6.69
CA ASP A 180 -3.77 -16.47 7.80
C ASP A 180 -2.81 -17.59 7.35
N PHE A 181 -3.25 -18.44 6.41
CA PHE A 181 -2.42 -19.49 5.82
C PHE A 181 -1.16 -18.93 5.14
N PHE A 182 -1.21 -17.66 4.70
CA PHE A 182 -0.23 -17.04 3.83
C PHE A 182 0.83 -16.22 4.56
N PHE A 183 0.62 -15.87 5.83
CA PHE A 183 1.60 -15.07 6.57
C PHE A 183 2.94 -15.77 6.72
N GLY A 184 4.02 -14.99 6.60
CA GLY A 184 5.41 -15.44 6.70
C GLY A 184 6.16 -15.43 5.37
N ARG A 185 7.23 -16.23 5.30
CA ARG A 185 8.18 -16.23 4.19
C ARG A 185 8.06 -17.50 3.34
N TRP A 186 8.21 -17.31 2.03
CA TRP A 186 7.98 -18.33 1.03
C TRP A 186 9.08 -18.33 -0.04
N LYS A 187 9.40 -19.53 -0.52
CA LYS A 187 9.99 -19.74 -1.85
C LYS A 187 8.86 -19.86 -2.84
N VAL A 188 9.01 -19.25 -4.02
CA VAL A 188 7.95 -19.22 -5.02
C VAL A 188 8.51 -19.67 -6.36
N ARG A 189 7.95 -20.75 -6.90
CA ARG A 189 8.21 -21.14 -8.28
C ARG A 189 7.16 -20.50 -9.17
N ASN A 190 7.60 -19.58 -10.02
CA ASN A 190 6.76 -18.83 -10.93
C ASN A 190 6.74 -19.48 -12.31
N ARG A 191 5.57 -19.49 -12.94
CA ARG A 191 5.39 -19.76 -14.36
C ARG A 191 4.54 -18.64 -14.96
N ARG A 192 5.06 -17.87 -15.92
CA ARG A 192 4.35 -16.72 -16.51
C ARG A 192 4.47 -16.69 -18.03
N LEU A 193 3.39 -16.30 -18.73
CA LEU A 193 3.42 -16.07 -20.17
C LEU A 193 4.23 -14.83 -20.54
N LEU A 194 5.05 -14.93 -21.59
CA LEU A 194 5.96 -13.86 -22.02
C LEU A 194 5.32 -12.82 -22.95
N THR A 195 4.47 -13.26 -23.88
CA THR A 195 4.07 -12.43 -25.03
C THR A 195 2.67 -11.85 -24.89
N SER A 196 1.68 -12.69 -24.55
CA SER A 196 0.29 -12.29 -24.43
C SER A 196 -0.40 -13.10 -23.35
N PRO A 197 -1.13 -12.46 -22.42
CA PRO A 197 -1.87 -13.16 -21.39
C PRO A 197 -3.14 -13.86 -21.90
N LEU A 198 -3.54 -13.64 -23.17
CA LEU A 198 -4.75 -14.21 -23.75
C LEU A 198 -4.51 -15.43 -24.65
N ASN A 199 -3.35 -15.48 -25.32
CA ASN A 199 -3.05 -16.49 -26.34
C ASN A 199 -1.54 -16.79 -26.50
N GLY A 200 -0.71 -16.36 -25.56
CA GLY A 200 0.70 -16.71 -25.53
C GLY A 200 0.88 -18.21 -25.21
N ASN A 201 1.89 -18.82 -25.81
CA ASN A 201 2.28 -20.20 -25.54
C ASN A 201 3.70 -20.33 -24.96
N ASP A 202 4.45 -19.22 -24.94
CA ASP A 202 5.82 -19.17 -24.45
C ASP A 202 5.82 -18.81 -22.97
N TRP A 203 6.22 -19.78 -22.13
CA TRP A 203 6.28 -19.66 -20.69
C TRP A 203 7.70 -19.43 -20.20
N GLU A 204 7.85 -18.45 -19.32
CA GLU A 204 9.02 -18.29 -18.48
C GLU A 204 8.80 -19.02 -17.16
N VAL A 205 9.84 -19.69 -16.67
CA VAL A 205 9.88 -20.28 -15.34
C VAL A 205 11.03 -19.67 -14.56
N PHE A 206 10.73 -19.13 -13.38
CA PHE A 206 11.74 -18.52 -12.52
C PHE A 206 11.42 -18.75 -11.04
N GLU A 207 12.47 -18.71 -10.23
CA GLU A 207 12.35 -18.81 -8.77
C GLU A 207 12.32 -17.41 -8.16
N GLY A 208 11.57 -17.25 -7.08
CA GLY A 208 11.44 -16.02 -6.33
C GLY A 208 11.28 -16.28 -4.84
N ARG A 209 11.22 -15.19 -4.09
CA ARG A 209 10.88 -15.20 -2.66
C ARG A 209 9.73 -14.25 -2.41
N GLN A 210 8.91 -14.60 -1.44
CA GLN A 210 7.79 -13.77 -1.06
C GLN A 210 7.66 -13.69 0.46
N THR A 211 7.33 -12.51 0.96
CA THR A 211 6.99 -12.29 2.37
C THR A 211 5.59 -11.73 2.43
N CYS A 212 4.75 -12.26 3.33
CA CYS A 212 3.44 -11.72 3.60
C CYS A 212 3.30 -11.39 5.09
N GLU A 213 2.83 -10.18 5.40
CA GLU A 213 2.68 -9.70 6.78
C GLU A 213 1.30 -9.07 7.00
N PRO A 214 0.67 -9.34 8.17
CA PRO A 214 -0.57 -8.70 8.55
C PRO A 214 -0.34 -7.21 8.84
N LEU A 215 -1.35 -6.42 8.55
CA LEU A 215 -1.43 -4.99 8.82
C LEU A 215 -2.80 -4.66 9.41
N LEU A 216 -2.92 -3.50 10.06
CA LEU A 216 -4.18 -2.88 10.47
C LEU A 216 -5.14 -3.85 11.17
N GLY A 217 -4.66 -4.64 12.11
CA GLY A 217 -5.57 -5.49 12.88
C GLY A 217 -5.81 -6.84 12.29
N GLY A 218 -5.19 -7.17 11.16
CA GLY A 218 -5.67 -8.24 10.29
C GLY A 218 -6.78 -7.77 9.35
N LEU A 219 -7.18 -6.50 9.35
CA LEU A 219 -8.05 -5.94 8.30
C LEU A 219 -7.29 -5.70 6.99
N ALA A 220 -5.96 -5.77 7.03
CA ALA A 220 -5.12 -5.66 5.87
C ALA A 220 -3.95 -6.64 5.96
N ASN A 221 -3.34 -6.89 4.81
CA ASN A 221 -2.01 -7.48 4.74
C ASN A 221 -1.37 -7.08 3.42
N TYR A 222 -0.07 -7.29 3.30
CA TYR A 222 0.61 -7.21 2.02
C TYR A 222 1.41 -8.47 1.77
N ASP A 223 1.68 -8.75 0.50
CA ASP A 223 2.71 -9.72 0.11
C ASP A 223 3.65 -9.11 -0.93
N GLU A 224 4.95 -9.26 -0.71
CA GLU A 224 5.97 -8.65 -1.56
C GLU A 224 6.82 -9.73 -2.24
N LEU A 225 6.78 -9.74 -3.57
CA LEU A 225 7.48 -10.70 -4.42
C LEU A 225 8.83 -10.14 -4.88
N HIS A 226 9.86 -10.96 -4.71
CA HIS A 226 11.21 -10.71 -5.18
C HIS A 226 11.69 -11.83 -6.10
N ASP A 227 12.61 -11.52 -7.01
CA ASP A 227 13.34 -12.54 -7.75
C ASP A 227 14.34 -13.31 -6.86
N ALA A 228 15.04 -14.29 -7.45
CA ALA A 228 16.02 -15.09 -6.74
C ALA A 228 17.20 -14.27 -6.16
N GLN A 229 17.50 -13.11 -6.75
CA GLN A 229 18.55 -12.18 -6.36
C GLN A 229 18.09 -11.20 -5.27
N GLY A 230 16.79 -11.15 -4.97
CA GLY A 230 16.23 -10.24 -3.99
C GLY A 230 15.86 -8.87 -4.57
N VAL A 231 15.70 -8.75 -5.90
CA VAL A 231 15.17 -7.54 -6.53
C VAL A 231 13.64 -7.58 -6.44
N PRO A 232 12.97 -6.51 -5.97
CA PRO A 232 11.51 -6.47 -5.90
C PRO A 232 10.90 -6.50 -7.29
N LEU A 233 9.89 -7.36 -7.49
CA LEU A 233 9.09 -7.44 -8.71
C LEU A 233 7.76 -6.68 -8.55
N GLY A 234 7.22 -6.66 -7.34
CA GLY A 234 5.99 -5.98 -6.98
C GLY A 234 5.40 -6.55 -5.70
N LEU A 235 4.26 -6.02 -5.29
CA LEU A 235 3.53 -6.47 -4.12
C LEU A 235 2.03 -6.42 -4.34
N SER A 236 1.29 -7.21 -3.58
CA SER A 236 -0.16 -7.02 -3.43
C SER A 236 -0.46 -6.39 -2.09
N ILE A 237 -1.40 -5.45 -2.06
CA ILE A 237 -2.08 -4.99 -0.85
C ILE A 237 -3.46 -5.63 -0.81
N HIS A 238 -3.78 -6.28 0.31
CA HIS A 238 -5.07 -6.85 0.61
C HIS A 238 -5.76 -6.03 1.70
N LEU A 239 -7.00 -5.64 1.46
CA LEU A 239 -7.84 -4.88 2.40
C LEU A 239 -9.19 -5.59 2.56
N PHE A 240 -9.69 -5.71 3.77
CA PHE A 240 -10.98 -6.31 4.03
C PHE A 240 -12.08 -5.25 4.12
N ASP A 241 -13.00 -5.25 3.15
CA ASP A 241 -14.19 -4.40 3.17
C ASP A 241 -15.18 -4.96 4.20
N LEU A 242 -15.28 -4.28 5.34
CA LEU A 242 -16.14 -4.69 6.46
C LEU A 242 -17.62 -4.70 6.09
N ALA A 243 -18.05 -3.80 5.22
CA ALA A 243 -19.45 -3.70 4.82
C ALA A 243 -19.83 -4.80 3.81
N ALA A 244 -18.93 -5.10 2.87
CA ALA A 244 -19.16 -6.12 1.85
C ALA A 244 -18.84 -7.55 2.34
N GLY A 245 -18.03 -7.69 3.40
CA GLY A 245 -17.52 -8.99 3.85
C GLY A 245 -16.60 -9.63 2.82
N ARG A 246 -15.80 -8.83 2.11
CA ARG A 246 -14.97 -9.28 0.99
C ARG A 246 -13.58 -8.65 1.04
N TRP A 247 -12.60 -9.40 0.58
CA TRP A 247 -11.25 -8.90 0.38
C TRP A 247 -11.13 -8.14 -0.94
N ILE A 248 -10.38 -7.04 -0.92
CA ILE A 248 -9.97 -6.24 -2.07
C ILE A 248 -8.45 -6.37 -2.20
N ALA A 249 -7.98 -6.91 -3.31
CA ALA A 249 -6.55 -7.03 -3.61
C ALA A 249 -6.16 -6.03 -4.71
N ARG A 250 -5.01 -5.36 -4.55
CA ARG A 250 -4.43 -4.48 -5.56
C ARG A 250 -2.94 -4.77 -5.71
N TRP A 251 -2.49 -4.95 -6.95
CA TRP A 251 -1.08 -5.11 -7.27
C TRP A 251 -0.39 -3.75 -7.43
N VAL A 252 0.86 -3.66 -6.99
CA VAL A 252 1.79 -2.57 -7.29
C VAL A 252 3.02 -3.16 -7.97
N SER A 253 3.31 -2.68 -9.16
CA SER A 253 4.47 -3.12 -9.94
C SER A 253 5.71 -2.33 -9.54
N ALA A 254 6.82 -3.02 -9.26
CA ALA A 254 8.11 -2.34 -9.00
C ALA A 254 8.65 -1.59 -10.23
N ARG A 255 8.05 -1.77 -11.42
CA ARG A 255 8.46 -1.07 -12.65
C ARG A 255 7.93 0.36 -12.75
N ASP A 256 6.84 0.68 -12.07
CA ASP A 256 6.13 1.96 -12.20
C ASP A 256 5.72 2.57 -10.85
N GLY A 257 5.57 1.76 -9.80
CA GLY A 257 5.11 2.21 -8.49
C GLY A 257 3.62 2.58 -8.47
N LEU A 258 2.83 2.04 -9.41
CA LEU A 258 1.42 2.33 -9.54
C LEU A 258 0.54 1.23 -8.95
N LEU A 259 -0.40 1.64 -8.11
CA LEU A 259 -1.45 0.79 -7.59
C LEU A 259 -2.48 0.50 -8.68
N GLN A 260 -2.62 -0.76 -9.05
CA GLN A 260 -3.49 -1.23 -10.12
C GLN A 260 -4.97 -1.28 -9.69
N PRO A 261 -5.90 -1.37 -10.67
CA PRO A 261 -7.31 -1.63 -10.38
C PRO A 261 -7.49 -2.87 -9.47
N PRO A 262 -8.50 -2.86 -8.60
CA PRO A 262 -8.70 -3.95 -7.66
C PRO A 262 -9.26 -5.20 -8.33
N VAL A 263 -8.95 -6.34 -7.73
CA VAL A 263 -9.82 -7.51 -7.75
C VAL A 263 -10.48 -7.66 -6.39
N THR A 264 -11.71 -8.17 -6.37
CA THR A 264 -12.47 -8.38 -5.12
C THR A 264 -12.85 -9.85 -5.00
N GLY A 265 -12.79 -10.40 -3.80
CA GLY A 265 -12.92 -11.83 -3.59
C GLY A 265 -13.09 -12.22 -2.13
N GLY A 266 -12.87 -13.49 -1.88
CA GLY A 266 -12.93 -14.08 -0.55
C GLY A 266 -12.51 -15.54 -0.60
N PHE A 267 -12.56 -16.17 0.57
CA PHE A 267 -12.17 -17.56 0.75
C PHE A 267 -13.34 -18.39 1.25
N ASP A 268 -13.40 -19.64 0.81
CA ASP A 268 -14.27 -20.67 1.33
C ASP A 268 -13.49 -22.00 1.51
N LYS A 269 -14.21 -23.10 1.71
CA LYS A 269 -13.58 -24.43 1.88
C LYS A 269 -12.91 -24.96 0.63
N ALA A 270 -13.27 -24.49 -0.56
CA ALA A 270 -12.72 -24.92 -1.83
C ALA A 270 -11.48 -24.11 -2.23
N GLY A 271 -11.30 -22.91 -1.69
CA GLY A 271 -10.15 -22.05 -1.97
C GLY A 271 -10.51 -20.57 -1.90
N GLY A 272 -9.72 -19.73 -2.56
CA GLY A 272 -10.00 -18.31 -2.72
C GLY A 272 -10.26 -17.95 -4.18
N VAL A 273 -11.24 -17.08 -4.41
CA VAL A 273 -11.54 -16.57 -5.75
C VAL A 273 -11.69 -15.06 -5.69
N PHE A 274 -10.96 -14.36 -6.56
CA PHE A 274 -11.01 -12.91 -6.70
C PHE A 274 -11.21 -12.55 -8.16
N GLU A 275 -12.07 -11.56 -8.42
CA GLU A 275 -12.40 -11.14 -9.77
C GLU A 275 -12.31 -9.62 -9.92
N GLY A 276 -11.94 -9.18 -11.11
CA GLY A 276 -11.88 -7.77 -11.47
C GLY A 276 -11.70 -7.62 -12.98
N THR A 277 -11.10 -6.51 -13.38
CA THR A 277 -10.83 -6.20 -14.78
C THR A 277 -9.40 -5.74 -14.96
N ASP A 278 -8.80 -6.10 -16.09
CA ASP A 278 -7.50 -5.59 -16.54
C ASP A 278 -7.63 -5.03 -17.96
N ALA A 279 -6.57 -4.43 -18.49
CA ALA A 279 -6.47 -3.96 -19.85
C ALA A 279 -5.33 -4.68 -20.60
N VAL A 280 -5.67 -5.45 -21.63
CA VAL A 280 -4.71 -6.11 -22.51
C VAL A 280 -4.74 -5.43 -23.88
N ASN A 281 -3.62 -4.85 -24.30
CA ASN A 281 -3.52 -4.07 -25.54
C ASN A 281 -4.60 -2.96 -25.67
N GLY A 282 -4.94 -2.33 -24.54
CA GLY A 282 -5.97 -1.28 -24.47
C GLY A 282 -7.42 -1.77 -24.46
N GLN A 283 -7.65 -3.09 -24.53
CA GLN A 283 -8.98 -3.68 -24.41
C GLN A 283 -9.22 -4.15 -22.97
N SER A 284 -10.37 -3.81 -22.41
CA SER A 284 -10.77 -4.32 -21.10
C SER A 284 -11.07 -5.81 -21.18
N VAL A 285 -10.49 -6.58 -20.27
CA VAL A 285 -10.67 -8.02 -20.13
C VAL A 285 -11.04 -8.35 -18.68
N ARG A 286 -11.70 -9.49 -18.46
CA ARG A 286 -11.89 -9.98 -17.08
C ARG A 286 -10.60 -10.56 -16.55
N LEU A 287 -10.37 -10.33 -15.27
CA LEU A 287 -9.25 -10.84 -14.49
C LEU A 287 -9.78 -11.71 -13.37
N ARG A 288 -9.13 -12.85 -13.12
CA ARG A 288 -9.43 -13.72 -12.00
C ARG A 288 -8.18 -14.24 -11.33
N TYR A 289 -8.16 -14.21 -10.01
CA TYR A 289 -7.20 -14.93 -9.18
C TYR A 289 -7.85 -16.12 -8.51
N ILE A 290 -7.15 -17.25 -8.50
CA ILE A 290 -7.55 -18.47 -7.79
C ILE A 290 -6.45 -18.83 -6.79
N TRP A 291 -6.86 -19.04 -5.55
CA TRP A 291 -6.06 -19.62 -4.48
C TRP A 291 -6.53 -21.04 -4.24
N SER A 292 -5.60 -22.00 -4.22
CA SER A 292 -5.88 -23.43 -3.97
C SER A 292 -4.84 -24.05 -3.05
N CYS A 293 -5.12 -25.26 -2.55
CA CYS A 293 -4.23 -26.02 -1.65
C CYS A 293 -3.91 -25.29 -0.34
N LEU A 294 -4.87 -24.53 0.21
CA LEU A 294 -4.69 -23.67 1.39
C LEU A 294 -4.51 -24.43 2.70
N ASP A 295 -4.94 -25.69 2.72
CA ASP A 295 -4.78 -26.64 3.83
C ASP A 295 -3.45 -27.41 3.77
N THR A 296 -2.61 -27.12 2.79
CA THR A 296 -1.31 -27.74 2.59
C THR A 296 -0.17 -26.74 2.87
N PRO A 297 1.07 -27.20 3.12
CA PRO A 297 2.22 -26.31 3.21
C PRO A 297 2.64 -25.72 1.84
N GLU A 298 1.93 -26.04 0.76
CA GLU A 298 2.23 -25.69 -0.62
C GLU A 298 1.01 -25.05 -1.30
N PRO A 299 0.52 -23.88 -0.84
CA PRO A 299 -0.58 -23.20 -1.51
C PRO A 299 -0.18 -22.83 -2.94
N ARG A 300 -1.18 -22.68 -3.80
CA ARG A 300 -1.00 -22.25 -5.18
C ARG A 300 -1.87 -21.03 -5.47
N TRP A 301 -1.31 -20.08 -6.19
CA TRP A 301 -2.01 -18.95 -6.77
C TRP A 301 -1.95 -18.99 -8.29
N GLU A 302 -3.07 -18.66 -8.94
CA GLU A 302 -3.18 -18.60 -10.41
C GLU A 302 -3.89 -17.34 -10.85
N GLN A 303 -3.35 -16.68 -11.87
CA GLN A 303 -3.98 -15.57 -12.58
C GLN A 303 -4.46 -16.02 -13.96
N ALA A 304 -5.70 -15.67 -14.28
CA ALA A 304 -6.29 -15.91 -15.59
C ALA A 304 -7.00 -14.66 -16.14
N HIS A 305 -7.00 -14.54 -17.47
CA HIS A 305 -7.72 -13.50 -18.20
C HIS A 305 -8.82 -14.09 -19.08
N SER A 306 -9.87 -13.31 -19.32
CA SER A 306 -10.94 -13.66 -20.25
C SER A 306 -11.33 -12.47 -21.14
N ALA A 307 -11.32 -12.69 -22.45
CA ALA A 307 -11.72 -11.70 -23.45
C ALA A 307 -13.20 -11.85 -23.87
N ASP A 308 -13.90 -12.90 -23.43
CA ASP A 308 -15.27 -13.24 -23.84
C ASP A 308 -16.26 -13.19 -22.67
N ALA A 309 -16.03 -12.25 -21.76
CA ALA A 309 -16.84 -12.02 -20.55
C ALA A 309 -16.92 -13.22 -19.60
N GLY A 310 -15.87 -14.04 -19.54
CA GLY A 310 -15.72 -15.14 -18.59
C GLY A 310 -16.17 -16.50 -19.10
N GLN A 311 -16.50 -16.64 -20.40
CA GLN A 311 -16.87 -17.92 -20.98
C GLN A 311 -15.65 -18.84 -21.11
N THR A 312 -14.50 -18.29 -21.50
CA THR A 312 -13.21 -18.97 -21.52
C THR A 312 -12.17 -18.18 -20.74
N TRP A 313 -11.21 -18.90 -20.17
CA TRP A 313 -10.16 -18.33 -19.33
C TRP A 313 -8.80 -18.84 -19.76
N THR A 314 -7.84 -17.93 -19.93
CA THR A 314 -6.43 -18.25 -20.20
C THR A 314 -5.61 -17.96 -18.95
N THR A 315 -5.14 -19.01 -18.28
CA THR A 315 -4.14 -18.89 -17.20
C THR A 315 -2.85 -18.36 -17.79
N ASN A 316 -2.31 -17.29 -17.20
CA ASN A 316 -1.13 -16.59 -17.69
C ASN A 316 -0.05 -16.38 -16.62
N TRP A 317 -0.34 -16.66 -15.36
CA TRP A 317 0.64 -16.70 -14.29
C TRP A 317 0.23 -17.73 -13.24
N VAL A 318 1.17 -18.59 -12.84
CA VAL A 318 1.03 -19.54 -11.74
C VAL A 318 2.18 -19.34 -10.76
N MET A 319 1.86 -19.32 -9.48
CA MET A 319 2.80 -19.29 -8.38
C MET A 319 2.57 -20.52 -7.49
N ASP A 320 3.61 -21.36 -7.40
CA ASP A 320 3.66 -22.51 -6.52
C ASP A 320 4.52 -22.15 -5.30
N TYR A 321 3.93 -22.19 -4.10
CA TYR A 321 4.60 -21.75 -2.88
C TYR A 321 5.15 -22.93 -2.08
N SER A 322 6.24 -22.70 -1.37
CA SER A 322 6.72 -23.58 -0.30
C SER A 322 7.35 -22.73 0.80
N ARG A 323 7.27 -23.16 2.06
CA ARG A 323 7.82 -22.37 3.18
C ARG A 323 9.31 -22.12 3.00
N ALA A 324 9.73 -20.88 3.21
CA ALA A 324 11.14 -20.57 3.40
C ALA A 324 11.53 -21.05 4.81
N GLY A 325 12.32 -22.13 4.88
CA GLY A 325 12.85 -22.65 6.14
C GLY A 325 13.81 -21.70 6.85
#